data_AF-A0A7J3FEG9-F1
#
_entry.id   AF-A0A7J3FEG9-F1
#
_cell.length_a   1.000
_cell.length_b   1.000
_cell.length_c   1.000
_cell.angle_alpha   90.00
_cell.angle_beta   90.00
_cell.angle_gamma   90.00
#
_symmetry.space_group_name_H-M   'P 1'
#
loop_
_entity.id
_entity.type
_entity.pdbx_description
1 polymer ?
#
loop_
_entity_poly.entity_id
_entity_poly.type
_entity_poly.pdbx_seq_one_letter_code
_entity_poly.pdbx_strand_id
1 'polypeptide(L)'
;YKIEQIAVKHKIPLDAIIIKESFREAITSLNSRIAEACDRAVKLVEEAVRTRTKPGDVVIVAGIGNTIGIGQEEVPTEFPPPVEERGAIESGRLF
;
A
#
# COMPACT_ATOMS: atom_id res chain seq x y z
N TYR A 1 -9.74 -2.34 7.21
CA TYR A 1 -10.84 -1.42 7.56
C TYR A 1 -10.41 -0.24 8.43
N LYS A 2 -9.38 -0.34 9.31
CA LYS A 2 -8.97 0.80 10.13
C LYS A 2 -8.45 1.99 9.30
N ILE A 3 -7.67 1.75 8.25
CA ILE A 3 -7.11 2.81 7.40
C ILE A 3 -8.21 3.55 6.63
N GLU A 4 -9.12 2.79 6.03
CA GLU A 4 -10.20 3.34 5.19
C GLU A 4 -11.18 4.17 6.04
N GLN A 5 -11.52 3.69 7.24
CA GLN A 5 -12.39 4.45 8.15
C GLN A 5 -11.76 5.77 8.61
N ILE A 6 -10.47 5.77 8.94
CA ILE A 6 -9.74 6.98 9.32
C ILE A 6 -9.68 7.96 8.14
N ALA A 7 -9.31 7.48 6.95
CA ALA A 7 -9.24 8.32 5.76
C ALA A 7 -10.59 8.98 5.44
N VAL A 8 -11.70 8.23 5.49
CA VAL A 8 -13.06 8.78 5.30
C VAL A 8 -13.40 9.81 6.37
N LYS A 9 -13.08 9.56 7.65
CA LYS A 9 -13.31 10.51 8.76
C LYS A 9 -12.58 11.84 8.52
N HIS A 10 -11.36 11.78 7.99
CA HIS A 10 -10.54 12.95 7.68
C HIS A 10 -10.80 13.53 6.28
N LYS A 11 -11.80 13.02 5.55
CA LYS A 11 -12.13 13.42 4.17
C LYS A 11 -10.93 13.31 3.22
N ILE A 12 -10.04 12.35 3.49
CA ILE A 12 -8.93 12.04 2.61
C ILE A 12 -9.50 11.23 1.43
N PRO A 13 -9.31 11.68 0.18
CA PRO A 13 -9.76 10.94 -0.98
C PRO A 13 -9.03 9.59 -1.04
N LEU A 14 -9.80 8.53 -1.27
CA LEU A 14 -9.31 7.16 -1.37
C LEU A 14 -9.43 6.68 -2.81
N ASP A 15 -8.33 6.18 -3.36
CA ASP A 15 -8.30 5.48 -4.63
C ASP A 15 -7.86 4.04 -4.40
N ALA A 16 -8.41 3.12 -5.18
CA ALA A 16 -8.03 1.72 -5.17
C ALA A 16 -7.71 1.27 -6.59
N ILE A 17 -6.46 0.89 -6.82
CA ILE A 17 -6.02 0.22 -8.05
C ILE A 17 -5.91 -1.25 -7.72
N ILE A 18 -6.76 -2.07 -8.35
CA ILE A 18 -6.89 -3.49 -8.04
C ILE A 18 -6.57 -4.31 -9.29
N ILE A 19 -5.63 -5.24 -9.15
CA ILE A 19 -5.40 -6.29 -10.14
C ILE A 19 -6.19 -7.52 -9.68
N LYS A 20 -7.15 -7.94 -10.50
CA LYS A 20 -7.96 -9.13 -10.20
C LYS A 20 -7.23 -10.38 -10.63
N GLU A 21 -7.14 -11.33 -9.72
CA GLU A 21 -6.55 -12.64 -9.93
C GLU A 21 -7.57 -13.72 -9.53
N SER A 22 -7.65 -14.80 -10.29
CA SER A 22 -8.44 -15.97 -9.91
C SER A 22 -7.66 -16.88 -8.97
N PHE A 23 -8.36 -17.70 -8.16
CA PHE A 23 -7.71 -18.64 -7.25
C PHE A 23 -6.72 -19.59 -7.96
N ARG A 24 -7.03 -20.00 -9.19
CA ARG A 24 -6.14 -20.84 -10.00
C ARG A 24 -4.84 -20.11 -10.34
N GLU A 25 -4.94 -18.86 -10.78
CA GLU A 25 -3.77 -18.04 -11.12
C GLU A 25 -2.87 -17.84 -9.89
N ALA A 26 -3.46 -17.63 -8.71
CA ALA A 26 -2.76 -17.40 -7.45
C ALA A 26 -1.90 -18.60 -6.97
N ILE A 27 -2.28 -19.84 -7.33
CA ILE A 27 -1.56 -21.06 -6.92
C ILE A 27 -0.65 -21.63 -8.01
N THR A 28 -0.63 -21.00 -9.19
CA THR A 28 0.22 -21.38 -10.32
C THR A 28 1.35 -20.38 -10.52
N SER A 29 2.24 -20.64 -11.48
CA SER A 29 3.22 -19.65 -11.91
C SER A 29 2.53 -18.35 -12.36
N LEU A 30 3.20 -17.22 -12.11
CA LEU A 30 2.68 -15.90 -12.43
C LEU A 30 2.29 -15.80 -13.91
N ASN A 31 1.05 -15.41 -14.16
CA ASN A 31 0.53 -15.21 -15.51
C ASN A 31 1.08 -13.91 -16.11
N SER A 32 1.53 -13.93 -17.37
CA SER A 32 2.02 -12.73 -18.07
C SER A 32 1.00 -11.59 -18.08
N ARG A 33 -0.30 -11.90 -18.16
CA ARG A 33 -1.38 -10.90 -18.09
C ARG A 33 -1.38 -10.15 -16.75
N ILE A 34 -1.09 -10.85 -15.65
CA ILE A 34 -1.04 -10.27 -14.31
C ILE A 34 0.23 -9.42 -14.16
N ALA A 35 1.37 -9.91 -14.66
CA ALA A 35 2.60 -9.14 -14.69
C ALA A 35 2.45 -7.82 -15.48
N GLU A 36 1.89 -7.87 -16.69
CA GLU A 36 1.60 -6.67 -17.49
C GLU A 36 0.57 -5.74 -16.82
N ALA A 37 -0.33 -6.29 -15.98
CA ALA A 37 -1.26 -5.48 -15.22
C ALA A 37 -0.55 -4.68 -14.11
N CYS A 38 0.52 -5.22 -13.53
CA CYS A 38 1.35 -4.48 -12.57
C CYS A 38 1.99 -3.25 -13.23
N ASP A 39 2.53 -3.36 -14.43
CA ASP A 39 3.10 -2.22 -15.17
C ASP A 39 2.06 -1.13 -15.42
N ARG A 40 0.82 -1.53 -15.75
CA ARG A 40 -0.30 -0.59 -15.90
C ARG A 40 -0.68 0.06 -14.57
N ALA A 41 -0.67 -0.71 -13.47
CA ALA A 41 -0.98 -0.17 -12.15
C ALA A 41 0.03 0.90 -11.72
N VAL A 42 1.32 0.70 -11.99
CA VAL A 42 2.37 1.71 -11.74
C VAL A 42 2.08 3.01 -12.49
N LYS A 43 1.77 2.93 -13.79
CA LYS A 43 1.43 4.12 -14.59
C LYS A 43 0.22 4.88 -14.04
N LEU A 44 -0.81 4.16 -13.57
CA LEU A 44 -1.99 4.76 -12.96
C LEU A 44 -1.65 5.48 -11.64
N VAL A 45 -0.76 4.92 -10.82
CA VAL A 45 -0.27 5.58 -9.60
C VAL A 45 0.50 6.84 -9.95
N GLU A 46 1.42 6.78 -10.91
CA GLU A 46 2.20 7.95 -11.36
C GLU A 46 1.28 9.07 -11.87
N GLU A 47 0.27 8.73 -12.66
CA GLU A 47 -0.72 9.69 -13.15
C GLU A 47 -1.55 10.28 -12.02
N ALA A 48 -1.98 9.47 -11.05
CA ALA A 48 -2.71 9.94 -9.87
C ALA A 48 -1.88 10.95 -9.06
N VAL A 49 -0.60 10.67 -8.84
CA VAL A 49 0.30 11.60 -8.15
C VAL A 49 0.45 12.89 -8.94
N ARG A 50 0.75 12.82 -10.25
CA ARG A 50 0.95 14.01 -11.11
C ARG A 50 -0.28 14.90 -11.23
N THR A 51 -1.47 14.31 -11.25
CA THR A 51 -2.72 15.05 -11.45
C THR A 51 -3.29 15.64 -10.16
N ARG A 52 -2.96 15.05 -8.99
CA ARG A 52 -3.55 15.42 -7.70
C ARG A 52 -2.61 16.18 -6.77
N THR A 53 -1.35 16.31 -7.14
CA THR A 53 -0.34 17.03 -6.35
C THR A 53 0.22 18.21 -7.13
N LYS A 54 0.84 19.15 -6.42
CA LYS A 54 1.50 20.32 -6.97
C LYS A 54 2.99 20.31 -6.64
N PRO A 55 3.82 21.02 -7.41
CA PRO A 55 5.21 21.24 -7.02
C PRO A 55 5.29 21.82 -5.60
N GLY A 56 6.00 21.12 -4.71
CA GLY A 56 6.12 21.47 -3.29
C GLY A 56 5.27 20.63 -2.33
N ASP A 57 4.31 19.83 -2.83
CA ASP A 57 3.57 18.89 -2.01
C ASP A 57 4.43 17.68 -1.60
N VAL A 58 4.21 17.18 -0.38
CA VAL A 58 4.87 15.97 0.12
C VAL A 58 4.02 14.74 -0.19
N VAL A 59 4.60 13.77 -0.90
CA VAL A 59 3.95 12.50 -1.25
C VAL A 59 4.65 11.36 -0.50
N ILE A 60 3.88 10.55 0.22
CA ILE A 60 4.38 9.36 0.93
C ILE A 60 3.96 8.12 0.14
N VAL A 61 4.93 7.30 -0.25
CA VAL A 61 4.70 5.99 -0.88
C VAL A 61 5.20 4.92 0.08
N ALA A 62 4.33 3.99 0.47
CA ALA A 62 4.66 2.89 1.37
C ALA A 62 4.24 1.56 0.75
N GLY A 63 5.16 0.59 0.73
CA GLY A 63 4.87 -0.79 0.36
C GLY A 63 4.48 -1.60 1.59
N ILE A 64 3.36 -2.31 1.56
CA ILE A 64 2.86 -3.12 2.67
C ILE A 64 2.83 -4.59 2.25
N GLY A 65 3.47 -5.47 3.02
CA GLY A 65 3.53 -6.92 2.77
C GLY A 65 4.87 -7.40 2.22
N ASN A 66 4.88 -8.55 1.52
CA ASN A 66 6.06 -9.09 0.86
C ASN A 66 6.31 -8.34 -0.45
N THR A 67 6.87 -7.14 -0.34
CA THR A 67 7.46 -6.43 -1.47
C THR A 67 8.83 -7.06 -1.76
N ILE A 68 8.86 -8.16 -2.52
CA ILE A 68 10.11 -8.66 -3.10
C ILE A 68 10.68 -7.51 -3.96
N GLY A 69 11.69 -6.82 -3.43
CA GLY A 69 12.53 -5.92 -4.21
C GLY A 69 12.24 -4.41 -4.16
N ILE A 70 11.80 -3.83 -3.03
CA ILE A 70 12.29 -2.45 -2.77
C ILE A 70 13.71 -2.62 -2.22
N GLY A 71 14.73 -2.33 -3.03
CA GLY A 71 16.09 -2.15 -2.55
C GLY A 71 16.10 -0.99 -1.56
N GLN A 72 15.88 -1.29 -0.28
CA GLN A 72 16.11 -0.35 0.82
C GLN A 72 17.62 -0.26 1.02
N GLU A 73 18.30 0.59 0.26
CA GLU A 73 19.73 0.87 0.50
C GLU A 73 19.92 1.65 1.81
N GLU A 74 18.92 2.42 2.26
CA GLU A 74 18.98 3.16 3.53
C GLU A 74 17.69 2.97 4.34
N VAL A 75 17.72 2.00 5.26
CA VAL A 75 16.74 1.91 6.36
C VAL A 75 17.27 2.73 7.52
N PRO A 76 16.48 3.63 8.13
CA PRO A 76 16.87 4.29 9.37
C PRO A 76 17.22 3.25 10.43
N THR A 77 18.42 3.34 11.02
CA THR A 77 18.89 2.41 12.07
C THR A 77 18.03 2.49 13.32
N GLU A 78 17.37 3.63 13.53
CA GLU A 78 16.50 3.88 14.67
C GLU A 78 15.14 4.37 14.18
N PHE A 79 14.11 3.57 14.49
CA PHE A 79 12.73 4.00 14.37
C PHE A 79 12.35 4.87 15.56
N PRO A 80 11.52 5.92 15.38
CA PRO A 80 10.94 6.62 16.52
C PRO A 80 10.18 5.61 17.41
N PRO A 81 10.25 5.77 18.74
CA PRO A 81 9.55 4.86 19.64
C PRO A 81 8.05 4.87 19.31
N PRO A 82 7.38 3.70 19.38
CA PRO A 82 5.94 3.63 19.12
C PRO A 82 5.22 4.62 20.02
N VAL A 83 4.34 5.45 19.44
CA VAL A 83 3.43 6.26 20.23
C VAL A 83 2.51 5.29 20.97
N GLU A 84 2.51 5.30 22.30
CA GLU A 84 1.56 4.51 23.10
C GLU A 84 0.14 5.02 22.83
N GLU A 85 -0.53 4.44 21.85
CA GLU A 85 -1.98 4.57 21.74
C GLU A 85 -2.62 3.74 22.84
N ARG A 86 -3.17 4.42 23.86
CA ARG A 86 -4.04 3.81 24.88
C ARG A 86 -5.24 3.16 24.18
N GLY A 87 -5.20 1.84 24.01
CA GLY A 87 -6.29 1.03 23.46
C GLY A 87 -5.87 -0.08 22.49
N ALA A 88 -4.64 -0.62 22.61
CA ALA A 88 -4.18 -1.74 21.80
C ALA A 88 -5.16 -2.93 21.88
N ILE A 89 -5.75 -3.30 20.74
CA ILE A 89 -6.65 -4.44 20.62
C ILE A 89 -5.79 -5.70 20.66
N GLU A 90 -5.96 -6.54 21.69
CA GLU A 90 -5.28 -7.83 21.81
C GLU A 90 -5.65 -8.75 20.64
N SER A 91 -4.67 -9.09 19.80
CA SER A 91 -4.82 -9.96 18.62
C SER A 91 -4.97 -11.45 18.98
N GLY A 92 -5.16 -11.81 20.25
CA GLY A 92 -5.05 -13.18 20.75
C GLY A 92 -6.34 -14.01 20.78
N ARG A 93 -7.44 -13.60 20.14
CA ARG A 93 -8.74 -14.26 20.31
C ARG A 93 -9.53 -14.60 19.04
N LEU A 94 -8.84 -14.80 17.92
CA LEU A 94 -9.45 -15.27 16.67
C LEU A 94 -8.68 -16.48 16.13
N PHE A 95 -8.59 -17.53 16.94
CA PHE A 95 -8.51 -18.93 16.50
C PHE A 95 -9.31 -19.78 17.48
#